data_AF-A0A6L6GXQ4-F1
#
_entry.id   AF-A0A6L6GXQ4-F1
#
_cell.length_a   1.000
_cell.length_b   1.000
_cell.length_c   1.000
_cell.angle_alpha   90.00
_cell.angle_beta   90.00
_cell.angle_gamma   90.00
#
_symmetry.space_group_name_H-M   'P 1'
#
loop_
_entity.id
_entity.type
_entity.pdbx_description
1 polymer ?
#
loop_
_entity_poly.entity_id
_entity_poly.type
_entity_poly.pdbx_seq_one_letter_code
_entity_poly.pdbx_strand_id
1 'polypeptide(L)' 'MGYFLFEDDDLKLDLVFEEDELADFKELWEAEISLQNIAKKMKRRPSEIALLVFDHAERGIIKSRDSGMFGL' A
#
# COMPACT_ATOMS: atom_id res chain seq x y z
N MET A 1 26.78 8.45 8.09
CA MET A 1 26.54 7.43 7.04
C MET A 1 25.03 7.37 6.84
N GLY A 2 24.54 7.63 5.62
CA GLY A 2 23.11 7.61 5.31
C GLY A 2 22.65 6.19 5.00
N TYR A 3 21.36 5.92 5.22
CA TYR A 3 20.70 4.71 4.74
C TYR A 3 19.86 5.08 3.51
N PHE A 4 20.06 4.38 2.40
CA PHE A 4 19.31 4.57 1.17
C PHE A 4 18.22 3.51 1.12
N LEU A 5 16.97 3.95 1.25
CA LEU A 5 15.81 3.08 1.17
C LEU A 5 15.67 2.55 -0.27
N PHE A 6 15.48 1.24 -0.43
CA PHE A 6 15.36 0.54 -1.72
C PHE A 6 16.60 0.54 -2.62
N GLU A 7 17.80 0.75 -2.06
CA GLU A 7 19.07 0.67 -2.81
C GLU A 7 19.52 -0.78 -3.10
N ASP A 8 18.80 -1.77 -2.57
CA ASP A 8 18.99 -3.17 -2.96
C ASP A 8 18.45 -3.34 -4.39
N ASP A 9 19.34 -3.56 -5.36
CA ASP A 9 19.06 -3.59 -6.80
C ASP A 9 17.95 -4.59 -7.20
N ASP A 10 17.61 -5.54 -6.31
CA ASP A 10 16.53 -6.53 -6.50
C ASP A 10 15.13 -6.03 -6.07
N LEU A 11 15.03 -4.91 -5.34
CA LEU A 11 13.77 -4.28 -4.94
C LEU A 11 13.25 -3.34 -6.04
N LYS A 12 12.98 -3.90 -7.22
CA LYS A 12 12.24 -3.18 -8.26
C LYS A 12 10.78 -3.02 -7.82
N LEU A 13 10.45 -1.81 -7.34
CA LEU A 13 9.08 -1.38 -7.05
C LEU A 13 8.42 -0.87 -8.33
N ASP A 14 7.20 -1.33 -8.58
CA ASP A 14 6.30 -0.74 -9.56
C ASP A 14 5.27 0.11 -8.82
N LEU A 15 5.44 1.44 -8.94
CA LEU A 15 4.63 2.45 -8.25
C LEU A 15 3.57 3.05 -9.18
N VAL A 16 3.33 2.44 -10.34
CA VAL A 16 2.24 2.81 -11.24
C VAL A 16 1.03 1.93 -10.91
N PHE A 17 -0.07 2.60 -10.55
CA PHE A 17 -1.35 1.96 -10.24
C PHE A 17 -2.39 2.42 -11.25
N GLU A 18 -3.09 1.46 -11.84
CA GLU A 18 -4.22 1.73 -12.72
C GLU A 18 -5.48 2.11 -11.93
N GLU A 19 -6.45 2.78 -12.56
CA GLU A 19 -7.67 3.23 -11.88
C GLU A 19 -8.45 2.08 -11.20
N ASP A 20 -8.52 0.92 -11.84
CA ASP A 20 -9.17 -0.27 -11.29
C ASP A 20 -8.42 -0.80 -10.06
N GLU A 21 -7.09 -0.75 -10.04
CA GLU A 21 -6.29 -1.15 -8.87
C GLU A 21 -6.51 -0.19 -7.69
N LEU A 22 -6.68 1.10 -7.97
CA LEU A 22 -6.97 2.10 -6.94
C LEU A 22 -8.38 1.90 -6.35
N ALA A 23 -9.35 1.52 -7.18
CA ALA A 23 -10.69 1.17 -6.73
C ALA A 23 -10.66 -0.06 -5.80
N ASP A 24 -10.02 -1.15 -6.24
CA ASP A 24 -9.84 -2.37 -5.46
C ASP A 24 -9.12 -2.11 -4.13
N PHE A 25 -8.04 -1.33 -4.17
CA PHE A 25 -7.29 -0.93 -2.97
C PHE A 25 -8.20 -0.24 -1.96
N LYS A 26 -9.00 0.73 -2.41
CA LYS A 26 -9.87 1.52 -1.53
C LYS A 26 -10.95 0.64 -0.88
N GLU A 27 -11.61 -0.22 -1.66
CA GLU A 27 -12.62 -1.15 -1.13
C GLU A 27 -12.03 -2.06 -0.06
N LEU A 28 -10.83 -2.61 -0.30
CA LEU A 28 -10.15 -3.47 0.67
C LEU A 28 -9.67 -2.72 1.91
N TRP A 29 -9.20 -1.49 1.74
CA TRP A 29 -8.77 -0.65 2.85
C TRP A 29 -9.94 -0.33 3.79
N GLU A 30 -11.08 0.06 3.23
CA GLU A 30 -12.33 0.36 3.95
C GLU A 30 -12.93 -0.89 4.61
N ALA A 31 -12.74 -2.07 4.03
CA ALA A 31 -13.12 -3.35 4.63
C ALA A 31 -12.15 -3.83 5.74
N GLU A 32 -11.26 -2.95 6.22
CA GLU A 32 -10.25 -3.23 7.25
C GLU A 32 -9.28 -4.37 6.92
N ILE A 33 -9.10 -4.73 5.64
CA ILE A 33 -8.21 -5.83 5.24
C ILE A 33 -6.75 -5.46 5.53
N SER A 34 -5.97 -6.39 6.11
CA SER A 34 -4.55 -6.15 6.36
C SER A 34 -3.77 -5.78 5.10
N LEU A 35 -2.73 -4.96 5.25
CA LEU A 35 -1.87 -4.55 4.14
C LEU A 35 -1.28 -5.75 3.39
N GLN A 36 -0.92 -6.82 4.11
CA GLN A 36 -0.40 -8.04 3.51
C GLN A 36 -1.45 -8.77 2.66
N ASN A 37 -2.69 -8.83 3.14
CA ASN A 37 -3.79 -9.45 2.41
C ASN A 37 -4.17 -8.63 1.17
N ILE A 38 -4.13 -7.29 1.27
CA ILE A 38 -4.30 -6.38 0.12
C ILE A 38 -3.22 -6.65 -0.93
N ALA A 39 -1.95 -6.62 -0.53
CA ALA A 39 -0.82 -6.89 -1.41
C ALA A 39 -0.95 -8.25 -2.12
N LYS A 40 -1.33 -9.29 -1.38
CA LYS A 40 -1.58 -10.63 -1.94
C LYS A 40 -2.71 -10.64 -2.95
N LYS A 41 -3.83 -9.94 -2.67
CA LYS A 41 -4.99 -9.89 -3.57
C LYS A 41 -4.68 -9.11 -4.86
N MET A 42 -3.99 -7.98 -4.74
CA MET A 42 -3.56 -7.14 -5.87
C MET A 42 -2.33 -7.71 -6.61
N LYS A 43 -1.72 -8.80 -6.09
CA LYS A 43 -0.46 -9.38 -6.60
C LYS A 43 0.69 -8.35 -6.67
N ARG A 44 0.71 -7.42 -5.71
CA ARG A 44 1.71 -6.37 -5.54
C ARG A 44 2.60 -6.69 -4.35
N ARG A 45 3.75 -6.02 -4.24
CA ARG A 45 4.62 -6.12 -3.07
C ARG A 45 3.98 -5.36 -1.89
N PRO A 46 4.14 -5.85 -0.65
CA PRO A 46 3.68 -5.12 0.53
C PRO A 46 4.25 -3.70 0.63
N SER A 47 5.49 -3.48 0.19
CA SER A 47 6.11 -2.15 0.15
C SER A 47 5.38 -1.18 -0.79
N GLU A 48 4.91 -1.66 -1.96
CA GLU A 48 4.15 -0.83 -2.92
C GLU A 48 2.82 -0.41 -2.31
N ILE A 49 2.11 -1.34 -1.67
CA ILE A 49 0.84 -1.03 -0.98
C ILE A 49 1.08 -0.10 0.22
N ALA A 50 2.17 -0.27 0.97
CA ALA A 50 2.51 0.62 2.08
C ALA A 50 2.74 2.06 1.61
N LEU A 51 3.45 2.23 0.49
CA LEU A 51 3.66 3.53 -0.13
C LEU A 51 2.36 4.13 -0.66
N LEU A 52 1.47 3.32 -1.25
CA LEU A 52 0.15 3.77 -1.69
C LEU A 52 -0.71 4.24 -0.51
N VAL A 53 -0.73 3.50 0.60
CA VAL A 53 -1.42 3.91 1.84
C VAL A 53 -0.86 5.25 2.34
N PHE A 54 0.46 5.39 2.35
CA PHE A 54 1.12 6.63 2.78
C PHE A 54 0.71 7.82 1.91
N ASP A 55 0.84 7.71 0.57
CA ASP A 55 0.45 8.76 -0.37
C ASP A 55 -1.04 9.16 -0.21
N HIS A 56 -1.93 8.17 -0.19
CA HIS A 56 -3.36 8.42 -0.06
C HIS A 56 -3.74 9.00 1.31
N ALA A 57 -3.02 8.65 2.38
CA ALA A 57 -3.25 9.20 3.71
C ALA A 57 -2.79 10.66 3.78
N GLU A 58 -1.60 11.00 3.27
CA GLU A 58 -1.10 12.38 3.23
C GLU A 58 -2.01 13.30 2.40
N ARG A 59 -2.61 12.76 1.33
CA ARG A 59 -3.56 13.47 0.46
C ARG A 59 -4.99 13.49 1.00
N GLY A 60 -5.27 12.81 2.12
CA GLY A 60 -6.60 12.73 2.72
C GLY A 60 -7.63 11.95 1.89
N ILE A 61 -7.18 11.09 0.97
CA ILE A 61 -8.02 10.26 0.10
C ILE A 61 -8.60 9.09 0.89
N ILE A 62 -7.82 8.53 1.80
CA ILE A 62 -8.24 7.47 2.73
C ILE A 62 -8.25 7.99 4.16
N LYS A 63 -9.09 7.37 4.99
CA LYS A 63 -9.10 7.64 6.42
C LYS A 63 -8.19 6.67 7.16
N SER A 64 -7.61 7.15 8.25
CA SER A 64 -6.98 6.27 9.24
C SER A 64 -8.02 5.31 9.80
N ARG A 65 -7.61 4.08 10.06
CA ARG A 65 -8.43 3.02 10.66
C ARG A 65 -7.79 2.55 11.96
N ASP A 66 -8.59 2.10 12.92
CA ASP A 66 -8.13 1.71 14.26
C ASP A 66 -7.10 0.58 14.21
N SER A 67 -7.24 -0.32 13.22
CA SER A 67 -6.35 -1.44 12.96
C SER A 67 -5.03 -1.08 12.24
N GLY A 68 -4.86 0.18 11.81
CA GLY A 68 -3.66 0.65 11.12
C GLY A 68 -3.29 -0.22 9.91
N MET A 69 -2.03 -0.62 9.78
CA MET A 69 -1.60 -1.49 8.66
C MET A 69 -1.95 -2.97 8.85
N PHE A 70 -2.28 -3.40 10.07
CA PHE A 70 -2.38 -4.81 10.42
C PHE A 70 -3.75 -5.41 10.16
N GLY A 71 -4.82 -4.62 10.15
CA GLY A 71 -6.16 -5.01 9.68
C GLY A 71 -6.70 -6.34 10.24
N LEU A 72 -7.72 -6.87 9.55
CA LEU A 72 -8.26 -8.23 9.68
C LEU A 72 -7.45 -9.25 8.87
#